data_AF-A0A970GX14-F1
#
_entry.id   AF-A0A970GX14-F1
#
_cell.length_a   1.000
_cell.length_b   1.000
_cell.length_c   1.000
_cell.angle_alpha   90.00
_cell.angle_beta   90.00
_cell.angle_gamma   90.00
#
_symmetry.space_group_name_H-M   'P 1'
#
loop_
_entity.id
_entity.type
_entity.pdbx_description
1 polymer ?
#
loop_
_entity_poly.entity_id
_entity_poly.type
_entity_poly.pdbx_seq_one_letter_code
_entity_poly.pdbx_strand_id
1 'polypeptide(L)'
;MRTYSPEEFDIEEVLKNDAWHAWTFGPSLLDDKGNILKNFNCSSYIKQTHPRAAIGYVRPGHYVLLVVDGREEGYSKGVDIGELAQIMADEGCLAAYNLDGGKTACMVYDGKLVNRPAGGGREIGDIIYIAG
;
A
#
# COMPACT_ATOMS: atom_id res chain seq x y z
N MET A 1 -12.63 -1.25 4.60
CA MET A 1 -11.74 -0.22 4.01
C MET A 1 -12.36 0.22 2.69
N ARG A 2 -12.26 1.50 2.33
CA ARG A 2 -12.67 2.00 1.02
C ARG A 2 -11.60 2.93 0.49
N THR A 3 -11.34 2.86 -0.81
CA THR A 3 -10.40 3.73 -1.52
C THR A 3 -11.19 4.64 -2.43
N TYR A 4 -10.74 5.88 -2.58
CA TYR A 4 -11.40 6.89 -3.42
C TYR A 4 -10.38 7.47 -4.39
N SER A 5 -10.76 7.66 -5.65
CA SER A 5 -10.04 8.60 -6.50
C SER A 5 -10.31 10.05 -6.07
N PRO A 6 -9.48 11.03 -6.46
CA PRO A 6 -9.77 12.44 -6.23
C PRO A 6 -11.13 12.86 -6.79
N GLU A 7 -11.57 12.26 -7.90
CA GLU A 7 -12.84 12.57 -8.56
C GLU A 7 -14.05 11.93 -7.85
N GLU A 8 -13.85 10.81 -7.16
CA GLU A 8 -14.88 10.06 -6.42
C GLU A 8 -15.01 10.49 -4.95
N PHE A 9 -14.05 11.25 -4.42
CA PHE A 9 -14.01 11.61 -3.02
C PHE A 9 -15.08 12.67 -2.67
N ASP A 10 -16.00 12.30 -1.79
CA ASP A 10 -16.99 13.19 -1.19
C ASP A 10 -16.89 13.14 0.34
N ILE A 11 -16.56 14.27 0.95
CA ILE A 11 -16.39 14.38 2.40
C ILE A 11 -17.69 14.14 3.17
N GLU A 12 -18.85 14.55 2.64
CA GLU A 12 -20.14 14.34 3.30
C GLU A 12 -20.49 12.86 3.33
N GLU A 13 -20.25 12.13 2.24
CA GLU A 13 -20.42 10.67 2.20
C GLU A 13 -19.45 9.96 3.16
N VAL A 14 -18.17 10.37 3.17
CA VAL A 14 -17.15 9.76 4.03
C VAL A 14 -17.48 9.94 5.51
N LEU A 15 -17.92 11.14 5.92
CA LEU A 15 -18.34 11.43 7.30
C LEU A 15 -19.61 10.65 7.66
N LYS A 16 -20.58 10.56 6.74
CA LYS A 16 -21.81 9.78 6.94
C LYS A 16 -21.54 8.28 7.11
N ASN A 17 -20.44 7.77 6.56
CA ASN A 17 -20.01 6.37 6.70
C ASN A 17 -19.07 6.15 7.91
N ASP A 18 -19.02 7.09 8.86
CA ASP A 18 -18.26 6.99 10.11
C ASP A 18 -16.77 6.66 9.90
N ALA A 19 -16.14 7.27 8.89
CA ALA A 19 -14.72 7.10 8.66
C ALA A 19 -13.90 7.61 9.86
N TRP A 20 -13.15 6.69 10.48
CA TRP A 20 -12.37 6.98 11.69
C TRP A 20 -10.92 7.39 11.39
N HIS A 21 -10.31 6.79 10.36
CA HIS A 21 -8.96 7.08 9.91
C HIS A 21 -8.95 7.33 8.40
N ALA A 22 -8.09 8.25 7.95
CA ALA A 22 -7.88 8.54 6.55
C ALA A 22 -6.38 8.64 6.26
N TRP A 23 -5.99 8.16 5.08
CA TRP A 23 -4.62 8.21 4.57
C TRP A 23 -4.67 8.62 3.09
N THR A 24 -3.72 9.47 2.68
CA THR A 24 -3.66 9.99 1.31
C THR A 24 -2.32 9.61 0.70
N PHE A 25 -2.35 8.60 -0.17
CA PHE A 25 -1.18 8.11 -0.90
C PHE A 25 -1.60 7.73 -2.33
N GLY A 26 -1.40 6.48 -2.71
CA GLY A 26 -1.91 5.90 -3.92
C GLY A 26 -0.83 5.31 -4.80
N PRO A 27 -1.25 4.65 -5.90
CA PRO A 27 -2.64 4.51 -6.34
C PRO A 27 -3.42 3.42 -5.58
N SER A 28 -4.75 3.40 -5.75
CA SER A 28 -5.54 2.17 -5.56
C SER A 28 -5.04 1.09 -6.51
N LEU A 29 -5.13 -0.16 -6.09
CA LEU A 29 -4.58 -1.30 -6.83
C LEU A 29 -5.68 -2.19 -7.44
N LEU A 30 -6.83 -2.26 -6.79
CA LEU A 30 -7.95 -3.12 -7.16
C LEU A 30 -9.22 -2.30 -7.40
N ASP A 31 -10.12 -2.82 -8.24
CA ASP A 31 -11.47 -2.29 -8.44
C ASP A 31 -12.43 -2.69 -7.31
N ASP A 32 -13.69 -2.26 -7.41
CA ASP A 32 -14.75 -2.52 -6.42
C ASP A 32 -15.13 -4.01 -6.28
N LYS A 33 -14.65 -4.85 -7.19
CA LYS A 33 -14.84 -6.31 -7.21
C LYS A 33 -13.58 -7.07 -6.83
N GLY A 34 -12.51 -6.37 -6.44
CA GLY A 34 -11.22 -6.97 -6.09
C GLY A 34 -10.37 -7.39 -7.29
N ASN A 35 -10.70 -6.98 -8.51
CA ASN A 35 -9.86 -7.25 -9.68
C ASN A 35 -8.77 -6.19 -9.83
N ILE A 36 -7.64 -6.57 -10.42
CA ILE A 36 -6.54 -5.65 -10.70
C ILE A 36 -6.99 -4.54 -11.67
N LEU A 37 -6.67 -3.30 -11.31
CA LEU A 37 -6.96 -2.15 -12.18
C LEU A 37 -6.16 -2.23 -13.48
N LYS A 38 -6.82 -1.92 -14.60
CA LYS A 38 -6.17 -1.83 -15.92
C LYS A 38 -5.26 -0.61 -16.03
N ASN A 39 -5.59 0.47 -15.32
CA ASN A 39 -4.86 1.71 -15.30
C ASN A 39 -4.73 2.20 -13.86
N PHE A 40 -3.49 2.52 -13.45
CA PHE A 40 -3.22 3.06 -12.14
C PHE A 40 -3.09 4.59 -12.21
N ASN A 41 -3.83 5.31 -11.36
CA ASN A 41 -3.79 6.77 -11.26
C ASN A 41 -2.52 7.22 -10.51
N CYS A 42 -1.38 7.20 -11.22
CA CYS A 42 -0.08 7.58 -10.68
C CYS A 42 0.90 7.98 -11.80
N SER A 43 2.00 8.65 -11.43
CA SER A 43 3.04 9.05 -12.37
C SER A 43 3.78 7.86 -12.97
N SER A 44 4.45 8.07 -14.10
CA SER A 44 5.30 7.05 -14.73
C SER A 44 6.44 6.55 -13.82
N TYR A 45 6.91 7.39 -12.88
CA TYR A 45 7.87 6.99 -11.86
C TYR A 45 7.27 5.95 -10.91
N ILE A 46 6.08 6.24 -10.35
CA ILE A 46 5.40 5.32 -9.43
C ILE A 46 4.99 4.01 -10.10
N LYS A 47 4.92 3.93 -11.44
CA LYS A 47 4.67 2.67 -12.15
C LYS A 47 5.87 1.74 -12.22
N GLN A 48 7.10 2.22 -12.04
CA GLN A 48 8.33 1.44 -12.20
C GLN A 48 8.63 0.53 -11.01
N THR A 49 9.66 -0.32 -11.14
CA THR A 49 10.11 -1.20 -10.06
C THR A 49 10.72 -0.42 -8.89
N HIS A 50 10.10 -0.52 -7.71
CA HIS A 50 10.55 0.13 -6.48
C HIS A 50 10.30 -0.76 -5.25
N PRO A 51 10.98 -0.50 -4.12
CA PRO A 51 10.50 -0.96 -2.82
C PRO A 51 9.09 -0.39 -2.57
N ARG A 52 8.19 -1.19 -2.02
CA ARG A 52 6.77 -0.83 -1.82
C ARG A 52 6.34 -1.06 -0.39
N ALA A 53 5.38 -0.26 0.04
CA ALA A 53 4.50 -0.60 1.16
C ALA A 53 3.06 -0.53 0.67
N ALA A 54 2.22 -1.45 1.13
CA ALA A 54 0.81 -1.50 0.77
C ALA A 54 -0.05 -2.01 1.93
N ILE A 55 -1.31 -1.59 1.90
CA ILE A 55 -2.36 -2.11 2.79
C ILE A 55 -3.47 -2.73 1.96
N GLY A 56 -3.92 -3.89 2.38
CA GLY A 56 -5.00 -4.66 1.78
C GLY A 56 -6.09 -4.97 2.79
N TYR A 57 -7.32 -4.98 2.33
CA TYR A 57 -8.48 -5.39 3.09
C TYR A 57 -9.06 -6.66 2.47
N VAL A 58 -9.11 -7.74 3.25
CA VAL A 58 -9.66 -9.03 2.81
C VAL A 58 -11.12 -9.14 3.20
N ARG A 59 -11.44 -8.90 4.49
CA ARG A 59 -12.80 -8.94 5.06
C ARG A 59 -12.81 -8.23 6.42
N PRO A 60 -13.96 -8.03 7.08
CA PRO A 60 -14.00 -7.34 8.38
C PRO A 60 -13.03 -7.97 9.38
N GLY A 61 -12.15 -7.14 9.95
CA GLY A 61 -11.11 -7.57 10.90
C GLY A 61 -9.89 -8.28 10.31
N HIS A 62 -9.80 -8.45 8.99
CA HIS A 62 -8.67 -9.11 8.34
C HIS A 62 -8.05 -8.20 7.27
N TYR A 63 -6.80 -7.81 7.52
CA TYR A 63 -6.01 -6.93 6.67
C TYR A 63 -4.67 -7.58 6.34
N VAL A 64 -4.14 -7.23 5.17
CA VAL A 64 -2.80 -7.58 4.73
C VAL A 64 -1.95 -6.32 4.77
N LEU A 65 -0.83 -6.36 5.48
CA LEU A 65 0.20 -5.35 5.42
C LEU A 65 1.37 -5.94 4.66
N LEU A 66 1.78 -5.28 3.58
CA LEU A 66 2.84 -5.76 2.70
C LEU A 66 3.95 -4.74 2.61
N VAL A 67 5.19 -5.21 2.77
CA VAL A 67 6.38 -4.45 2.40
C VAL A 67 7.21 -5.30 1.44
N VAL A 68 7.66 -4.68 0.37
CA VAL A 68 8.55 -5.28 -0.63
C VAL A 68 9.86 -4.50 -0.61
N ASP A 69 10.96 -5.17 -0.26
CA ASP A 69 12.31 -4.61 -0.37
C ASP A 69 12.68 -4.34 -1.83
N GLY A 70 13.63 -3.46 -2.09
CA GLY A 70 14.05 -3.19 -3.47
C GLY A 70 15.28 -2.29 -3.58
N ARG A 71 15.73 -2.05 -4.82
CA ARG A 71 16.95 -1.28 -5.14
C ARG A 71 18.21 -1.86 -4.50
N GLU A 72 18.25 -3.18 -4.34
CA GLU A 72 19.39 -3.88 -3.78
C GLU A 72 19.83 -5.03 -4.69
N GLU A 73 21.01 -4.87 -5.27
CA GLU A 73 21.60 -5.84 -6.18
C GLU A 73 21.85 -7.19 -5.47
N GLY A 74 21.48 -8.29 -6.14
CA GLY A 74 21.63 -9.64 -5.60
C GLY A 74 20.61 -10.04 -4.53
N TYR A 75 19.73 -9.13 -4.09
CA TYR A 75 18.70 -9.42 -3.09
C TYR A 75 17.28 -9.14 -3.60
N SER A 76 16.96 -7.87 -3.87
CA SER A 76 15.65 -7.49 -4.39
C SER A 76 15.73 -6.26 -5.29
N LYS A 77 15.16 -6.38 -6.50
CA LYS A 77 14.92 -5.24 -7.39
C LYS A 77 13.72 -4.39 -6.92
N GLY A 78 12.80 -4.96 -6.13
CA GLY A 78 11.48 -4.40 -5.86
C GLY A 78 10.41 -4.93 -6.82
N VAL A 79 9.26 -4.28 -6.84
CA VAL A 79 8.16 -4.60 -7.76
C VAL A 79 7.61 -3.36 -8.43
N ASP A 80 7.15 -3.52 -9.67
CA ASP A 80 6.35 -2.52 -10.35
C ASP A 80 4.93 -2.45 -9.74
N ILE A 81 4.14 -1.45 -10.13
CA ILE A 81 2.82 -1.24 -9.51
C ILE A 81 1.80 -2.34 -9.87
N GLY A 82 1.95 -2.96 -11.04
CA GLY A 82 1.10 -4.06 -11.49
C GLY A 82 1.44 -5.36 -10.77
N GLU A 83 2.73 -5.66 -10.62
CA GLU A 83 3.24 -6.75 -9.78
C GLU A 83 2.75 -6.60 -8.33
N LEU A 84 2.80 -5.38 -7.77
CA LEU A 84 2.23 -5.10 -6.44
C LEU A 84 0.73 -5.39 -6.37
N ALA A 85 -0.05 -4.94 -7.35
CA ALA A 85 -1.48 -5.19 -7.41
C ALA A 85 -1.79 -6.70 -7.52
N GLN A 86 -0.99 -7.45 -8.28
CA GLN A 86 -1.11 -8.89 -8.41
C GLN A 86 -0.88 -9.59 -7.07
N ILE A 87 0.18 -9.25 -6.33
CA ILE A 87 0.42 -9.81 -4.99
C ILE A 87 -0.78 -9.57 -4.07
N MET A 88 -1.32 -8.35 -4.05
CA MET A 88 -2.47 -8.04 -3.20
C MET A 88 -3.73 -8.80 -3.59
N ALA A 89 -3.95 -9.02 -4.90
CA ALA A 89 -5.06 -9.83 -5.40
C ALA A 89 -4.88 -11.32 -5.04
N ASP A 90 -3.66 -11.85 -5.16
CA ASP A 90 -3.32 -13.24 -4.82
C ASP A 90 -3.50 -13.53 -3.32
N GLU A 91 -3.25 -12.54 -2.46
CA GLU A 91 -3.55 -12.57 -1.02
C GLU A 91 -5.06 -12.42 -0.70
N GLY A 92 -5.91 -12.33 -1.73
CA GLY A 92 -7.37 -12.29 -1.59
C GLY A 92 -7.93 -10.96 -1.12
N CYS A 93 -7.21 -9.86 -1.32
CA CYS A 93 -7.71 -8.54 -0.96
C CYS A 93 -8.91 -8.14 -1.83
N LEU A 94 -9.97 -7.63 -1.21
CA LEU A 94 -11.11 -7.00 -1.89
C LEU A 94 -10.85 -5.52 -2.19
N ALA A 95 -9.95 -4.89 -1.45
CA ALA A 95 -9.44 -3.56 -1.74
C ALA A 95 -7.96 -3.50 -1.34
N ALA A 96 -7.13 -2.81 -2.12
CA ALA A 96 -5.73 -2.62 -1.81
C ALA A 96 -5.22 -1.26 -2.28
N TYR A 97 -4.30 -0.68 -1.52
CA TYR A 97 -3.82 0.68 -1.71
C TYR A 97 -2.30 0.75 -1.51
N ASN A 98 -1.60 1.38 -2.46
CA ASN A 98 -0.17 1.64 -2.36
C ASN A 98 0.09 2.82 -1.41
N LEU A 99 1.06 2.65 -0.51
CA LEU A 99 1.54 3.65 0.43
C LEU A 99 2.87 4.26 -0.04
N ASP A 100 3.47 5.14 0.77
CA ASP A 100 4.82 5.61 0.49
C ASP A 100 5.83 4.43 0.50
N GLY A 101 6.82 4.51 -0.38
CA GLY A 101 7.74 3.41 -0.65
C GLY A 101 9.18 3.89 -0.85
N GLY A 102 9.97 3.13 -1.61
CA GLY A 102 11.39 3.47 -1.75
C GLY A 102 12.12 3.36 -0.42
N LYS A 103 12.77 4.43 0.02
CA LYS A 103 13.54 4.44 1.29
C LYS A 103 12.65 4.44 2.54
N THR A 104 11.35 4.64 2.41
CA THR A 104 10.40 4.63 3.54
C THR A 104 9.67 3.30 3.68
N ALA A 105 9.82 2.38 2.71
CA ALA A 105 9.25 1.04 2.79
C ALA A 105 9.89 0.25 3.95
N CYS A 106 9.18 0.21 5.07
CA CYS A 106 9.67 -0.30 6.34
C CYS A 106 8.52 -0.95 7.11
N MET A 107 8.78 -2.09 7.74
CA MET A 107 7.85 -2.75 8.65
C MET A 107 8.58 -3.15 9.92
N VAL A 108 7.95 -2.80 11.05
CA VAL A 108 8.37 -3.26 12.38
C VAL A 108 7.32 -4.21 12.90
N TYR A 109 7.75 -5.40 13.32
CA TYR A 109 6.91 -6.40 13.97
C TYR A 109 7.58 -6.82 15.27
N ASP A 110 6.81 -6.78 16.37
CA ASP A 110 7.28 -7.12 17.72
C ASP A 110 8.59 -6.39 18.10
N GLY A 111 8.61 -5.07 17.86
CA GLY A 111 9.75 -4.20 18.17
C GLY A 111 10.98 -4.40 17.28
N LYS A 112 10.90 -5.22 16.23
CA LYS A 112 12.02 -5.52 15.33
C LYS A 112 11.69 -5.15 13.89
N LEU A 113 12.67 -4.57 13.21
CA LEU A 113 12.62 -4.38 11.75
C LEU A 113 12.61 -5.75 11.08
N VAL A 114 11.64 -5.99 10.20
CA VAL A 114 11.46 -7.30 9.53
C VAL A 114 11.79 -7.30 8.04
N ASN A 115 12.17 -6.16 7.48
CA ASN A 115 12.59 -6.02 6.09
C ASN A 115 13.98 -5.34 6.00
N ARG A 116 14.53 -5.20 4.79
CA ARG A 116 15.78 -4.47 4.53
C ARG A 116 15.51 -3.18 3.74
N PRO A 117 15.23 -2.04 4.41
CA PRO A 117 14.94 -0.78 3.75
C PRO A 117 16.06 -0.35 2.81
N ALA A 118 15.69 0.16 1.63
CA ALA A 118 16.64 0.57 0.60
C ALA A 118 17.67 1.58 1.14
N GLY A 119 18.95 1.23 1.10
CA GLY A 119 20.03 2.08 1.61
C GLY A 119 19.95 2.37 3.11
N GLY A 120 19.36 1.46 3.91
CA GLY A 120 19.18 1.62 5.36
C GLY A 120 17.94 2.40 5.78
N GLY A 121 17.14 2.88 4.83
CA GLY A 121 15.91 3.62 5.08
C GLY A 121 16.10 5.12 5.24
N ARG A 122 15.04 5.83 5.63
CA ARG A 122 15.08 7.24 6.04
C ARG A 122 14.04 7.53 7.12
N GLU A 123 14.18 8.67 7.82
CA GLU A 123 13.17 9.16 8.76
C GLU A 123 11.83 9.43 8.06
N ILE A 124 10.75 9.10 8.76
CA ILE A 124 9.35 9.23 8.34
C ILE A 124 8.55 9.97 9.41
N GLY A 125 7.51 10.69 9.00
CA GLY A 125 6.67 11.51 9.91
C GLY A 125 5.40 10.82 10.37
N ASP A 126 4.99 9.74 9.72
CA ASP A 126 3.75 9.01 9.95
C ASP A 126 3.94 7.49 9.83
N ILE A 127 3.06 6.74 10.48
CA ILE A 127 3.02 5.27 10.44
C ILE A 127 1.57 4.78 10.48
N ILE A 128 1.35 3.57 9.98
CA ILE A 128 0.18 2.77 10.34
C ILE A 128 0.62 1.82 11.45
N TYR A 129 0.00 1.96 12.62
CA TYR A 129 0.30 1.15 13.79
C TYR A 129 -0.89 0.26 14.15
N ILE A 130 -0.64 -1.04 14.32
CA ILE A 130 -1.65 -2.01 14.76
C ILE A 130 -1.33 -2.39 16.19
N ALA A 131 -2.22 -2.00 17.11
CA ALA A 131 -2.15 -2.33 18.54
C ALA A 131 -3.26 -3.32 18.90
N GLY A 132 -2.96 -4.21 19.84
CA GLY A 132 -3.95 -5.09 20.49
C GLY A 132 -4.43 -4.54 21.82
#